data_AF-A0A351CLH7-F1
#
_entry.id   AF-A0A351CLH7-F1
#
_cell.length_a   1.000
_cell.length_b   1.000
_cell.length_c   1.000
_cell.angle_alpha   90.00
_cell.angle_beta   90.00
_cell.angle_gamma   90.00
#
_symmetry.space_group_name_H-M   'P 1'
#
loop_
_entity.id
_entity.type
_entity.pdbx_description
1 polymer ?
#
loop_
_entity_poly.entity_id
_entity_poly.type
_entity_poly.pdbx_seq_one_letter_code
_entity_poly.pdbx_strand_id
1 'polypeptide(L)'
;MLLYDNLYSSKHIKRSSYFKIPFHESKSTLTEAFNKGFEYSDCITDDARLTVLNAADAKRLGGDINTRTIVKNMEQKKGVWNIEVMNTISNETKYVQAKVVVNATGPWVDSFLNNHSKQTKFDNIRLVKGSHIVVKKLFNHSYAYIFQNGDGRVFFAVPWENEFTFIGTTDVDFIGDLDNFSA
;
A
#
# COMPACT_ATOMS: atom_id res chain seq x y z
N MET A 1 -4.45 15.53 17.92
CA MET A 1 -3.00 15.30 17.75
C MET A 1 -2.30 14.83 19.02
N LEU A 2 -2.67 15.31 20.22
CA LEU A 2 -2.08 14.79 21.48
C LEU A 2 -2.12 13.26 21.60
N LEU A 3 -3.22 12.61 21.23
CA LEU A 3 -3.30 11.15 21.20
C LEU A 3 -2.22 10.56 20.27
N TYR A 4 -2.12 11.06 19.04
CA TYR A 4 -1.17 10.58 18.02
C TYR A 4 0.28 10.68 18.51
N ASP A 5 0.67 11.80 19.14
CA ASP A 5 2.00 11.99 19.71
C ASP A 5 2.32 11.11 20.94
N ASN A 6 1.32 10.43 21.52
CA ASN A 6 1.48 9.59 22.72
C ASN A 6 1.21 8.10 22.45
N LEU A 7 0.67 7.74 21.27
CA LEU A 7 0.57 6.34 20.83
C LEU A 7 1.94 5.75 20.49
N TYR A 8 2.93 6.61 20.25
CA TYR A 8 4.30 6.22 19.98
C TYR A 8 5.28 7.15 20.71
N SER A 9 6.36 6.58 21.22
CA SER A 9 7.42 7.34 21.90
C SER A 9 8.69 7.30 21.06
N SER A 10 8.95 8.37 20.31
CA SER A 10 10.24 8.60 19.66
C SER A 10 10.76 9.99 19.96
N LYS A 11 12.07 10.06 20.19
CA LYS A 11 12.82 11.31 20.34
C LYS A 11 13.29 11.86 18.98
N HIS A 12 13.14 11.09 17.90
CA HIS A 12 13.64 11.42 16.57
C HIS A 12 12.59 12.08 15.66
N ILE A 13 11.32 12.03 16.05
CA ILE A 13 10.20 12.56 15.27
C ILE A 13 9.70 13.83 15.96
N LYS A 14 9.52 14.91 15.18
CA LYS A 14 9.01 16.17 15.72
C LYS A 14 7.55 15.98 16.15
N ARG A 15 7.23 16.43 17.36
CA ARG A 15 5.87 16.40 17.90
C ARG A 15 4.97 17.37 17.16
N SER A 16 3.68 17.11 17.26
CA SER A 16 2.68 17.95 16.65
C SER A 16 2.64 19.37 17.23
N SER A 17 2.33 20.35 16.39
CA SER A 17 2.36 21.77 16.75
C SER A 17 1.21 22.54 16.11
N TYR A 18 0.88 23.69 16.70
CA TYR A 18 -0.06 24.66 16.15
C TYR A 18 0.71 25.82 15.52
N PHE A 19 0.22 26.32 14.39
CA PHE A 19 0.78 27.51 13.75
C PHE A 19 -0.29 28.42 13.16
N LYS A 20 0.10 29.68 12.94
CA LYS A 20 -0.70 30.67 12.21
C LYS A 20 -0.20 30.73 10.77
N ILE A 21 -1.09 30.46 9.82
CA ILE A 21 -0.74 30.38 8.38
C ILE A 21 -0.03 31.63 7.85
N PRO A 22 -0.41 32.88 8.23
CA PRO A 22 0.28 34.08 7.75
C PRO A 22 1.78 34.16 8.08
N PHE A 23 2.27 33.35 9.03
CA PHE A 23 3.67 33.31 9.47
C PHE A 23 4.35 31.96 9.14
N HIS A 24 3.73 31.14 8.28
CA HIS A 24 4.21 29.81 7.91
C HIS A 24 4.49 29.73 6.41
N GLU A 25 5.39 28.84 5.98
CA GLU A 25 5.78 28.71 4.57
C GLU A 25 4.65 28.24 3.65
N SER A 26 3.59 27.66 4.23
CA SER A 26 2.36 27.28 3.52
C SER A 26 1.48 28.45 3.08
N LYS A 27 1.78 29.69 3.52
CA LYS A 27 0.92 30.87 3.28
C LYS A 27 0.59 31.07 1.80
N SER A 28 1.56 30.94 0.91
CA SER A 28 1.38 31.17 -0.52
C SER A 28 0.63 30.06 -1.25
N THR A 29 0.41 28.92 -0.59
CA THR A 29 -0.19 27.72 -1.18
C THR A 29 -1.67 27.60 -0.83
N LEU A 30 -2.08 28.08 0.34
CA LEU A 30 -3.44 27.98 0.82
C LEU A 30 -4.24 29.26 0.52
N THR A 31 -5.57 29.11 0.39
CA THR A 31 -6.46 30.26 0.24
C THR A 31 -6.50 31.10 1.53
N GLU A 32 -6.76 32.40 1.39
CA GLU A 32 -6.79 33.34 2.53
C GLU A 32 -7.91 33.05 3.54
N ALA A 33 -8.87 32.18 3.19
CA ALA A 33 -9.91 31.71 4.10
C ALA A 33 -9.35 30.95 5.32
N PHE A 34 -8.14 30.40 5.22
CA PHE A 34 -7.48 29.67 6.29
C PHE A 34 -6.44 30.55 7.02
N ASN A 35 -6.60 30.75 8.32
CA ASN A 35 -5.70 31.57 9.14
C ASN A 35 -4.90 30.78 10.21
N LYS A 36 -5.21 29.50 10.39
CA LYS A 36 -4.67 28.62 11.43
C LYS A 36 -4.46 27.22 10.87
N GLY A 37 -3.44 26.54 11.38
CA GLY A 37 -3.10 25.19 10.98
C GLY A 37 -2.49 24.38 12.11
N PHE A 38 -2.37 23.09 11.84
CA PHE A 38 -1.74 22.11 12.69
C PHE A 38 -0.75 21.32 11.84
N GLU A 39 0.44 21.05 12.36
CA GLU A 39 1.43 20.18 11.73
C GLU A 39 1.74 19.00 12.65
N TYR A 40 2.05 17.86 12.05
CA TYR A 40 2.54 16.66 12.74
C TYR A 40 3.51 15.94 11.80
N SER A 41 4.29 15.02 12.35
CA SER A 41 5.25 14.24 11.57
C SER A 41 4.69 12.86 11.23
N ASP A 42 5.03 12.40 10.04
CA ASP A 42 4.77 11.05 9.55
C ASP A 42 5.91 10.64 8.60
N CYS A 43 5.84 9.44 8.03
CA CYS A 43 6.87 8.91 7.13
C CYS A 43 6.34 8.74 5.70
N ILE A 44 7.23 8.99 4.74
CA ILE A 44 7.03 8.63 3.33
C ILE A 44 7.95 7.45 3.03
N THR A 45 7.49 6.49 2.23
CA THR A 45 8.27 5.37 1.75
C THR A 45 8.04 5.17 0.26
N ASP A 46 9.06 4.66 -0.43
CA ASP A 46 8.87 4.00 -1.72
C ASP A 46 8.40 2.57 -1.43
N ASP A 47 7.12 2.30 -1.68
CA ASP A 47 6.44 1.05 -1.34
C ASP A 47 6.91 -0.13 -2.21
N ALA A 48 7.07 0.10 -3.50
CA ALA A 48 7.60 -0.86 -4.45
C ALA A 48 9.04 -1.25 -4.07
N ARG A 49 9.90 -0.27 -3.79
CA ARG A 49 11.28 -0.54 -3.37
C ARG A 49 11.33 -1.24 -2.01
N LEU A 50 10.50 -0.87 -1.05
CA LEU A 50 10.43 -1.57 0.23
C LEU A 50 10.11 -3.06 0.03
N THR A 51 9.18 -3.37 -0.87
CA THR A 51 8.84 -4.76 -1.24
C THR A 51 10.03 -5.48 -1.88
N VAL A 52 10.68 -4.85 -2.86
CA VAL A 52 11.86 -5.41 -3.55
C VAL A 52 13.01 -5.66 -2.57
N LEU A 53 13.25 -4.74 -1.63
CA LEU A 53 14.31 -4.88 -0.62
C LEU A 53 14.06 -6.06 0.31
N ASN A 54 12.81 -6.30 0.72
CA ASN A 54 12.46 -7.48 1.51
C ASN A 54 12.72 -8.79 0.73
N ALA A 55 12.33 -8.84 -0.56
CA ALA A 55 12.60 -10.01 -1.40
C ALA A 55 14.10 -10.24 -1.63
N ALA A 56 14.87 -9.17 -1.83
CA ALA A 56 16.32 -9.24 -1.96
C ALA A 56 16.99 -9.73 -0.68
N ASP A 57 16.54 -9.29 0.49
CA ASP A 57 17.06 -9.75 1.77
C ASP A 57 16.74 -11.23 2.01
N ALA A 58 15.51 -11.66 1.69
CA ALA A 58 15.15 -13.07 1.73
C ALA A 58 16.06 -13.92 0.81
N LYS A 59 16.36 -13.45 -0.40
CA LYS A 59 17.31 -14.15 -1.30
C LYS A 59 18.72 -14.20 -0.73
N ARG A 60 19.19 -13.12 -0.12
CA ARG A 60 20.50 -13.05 0.56
C ARG A 60 20.60 -14.06 1.71
N LEU A 61 19.50 -14.32 2.40
CA LEU A 61 19.39 -15.31 3.47
C LEU A 61 19.14 -16.75 2.96
N GLY A 62 19.15 -16.98 1.64
CA GLY A 62 19.02 -18.30 1.03
C GLY A 62 17.60 -18.69 0.62
N GLY A 63 16.62 -17.78 0.71
CA GLY A 63 15.28 -18.00 0.17
C GLY A 63 15.26 -17.98 -1.36
N ASP A 64 14.30 -18.68 -1.97
CA ASP A 64 14.08 -18.63 -3.42
C ASP A 64 12.91 -17.73 -3.78
N ILE A 65 13.18 -16.80 -4.71
CA ILE A 65 12.21 -15.82 -5.18
C ILE A 65 11.90 -16.11 -6.65
N ASN A 66 10.65 -16.48 -6.92
CA ASN A 66 10.17 -16.83 -8.25
C ASN A 66 9.08 -15.85 -8.69
N THR A 67 9.48 -14.74 -9.31
CA THR A 67 8.53 -13.82 -9.95
C THR A 67 7.93 -14.45 -11.22
N ARG A 68 6.83 -13.89 -11.74
CA ARG A 68 6.18 -14.39 -12.97
C ARG A 68 5.85 -15.89 -12.87
N THR A 69 5.49 -16.33 -11.67
CA THR A 69 5.23 -17.72 -11.35
C THR A 69 3.93 -17.79 -10.58
N ILE A 70 2.96 -18.53 -11.10
CA ILE A 70 1.65 -18.70 -10.47
C ILE A 70 1.52 -20.10 -9.89
N VAL A 71 0.78 -20.23 -8.80
CA VAL A 71 0.35 -21.54 -8.30
C VAL A 71 -0.84 -21.98 -9.15
N LYS A 72 -0.72 -23.16 -9.76
CA LYS A 72 -1.77 -23.77 -10.59
C LYS A 72 -2.65 -24.73 -9.79
N ASN A 73 -2.02 -25.47 -8.88
CA ASN A 73 -2.69 -26.44 -8.02
C ASN A 73 -1.85 -26.66 -6.76
N MET A 74 -2.50 -27.06 -5.67
CA MET A 74 -1.81 -27.49 -4.46
C MET A 74 -2.65 -28.50 -3.68
N GLU A 75 -1.98 -29.46 -3.07
CA GLU A 75 -2.62 -30.45 -2.21
C GLU A 75 -1.72 -30.86 -1.06
N GLN A 76 -2.31 -31.19 0.08
CA GLN A 76 -1.57 -31.74 1.21
C GLN A 76 -1.70 -33.27 1.22
N LYS A 77 -0.55 -33.96 1.19
CA LYS A 77 -0.45 -35.42 1.29
C LYS A 77 0.49 -35.77 2.44
N LYS A 78 -0.02 -36.56 3.40
CA LYS A 78 0.75 -37.01 4.58
C LYS A 78 1.46 -35.86 5.31
N GLY A 79 0.80 -34.71 5.44
CA GLY A 79 1.34 -33.54 6.14
C GLY A 79 2.30 -32.67 5.32
N VAL A 80 2.59 -33.00 4.06
CA VAL A 80 3.43 -32.20 3.16
C VAL A 80 2.60 -31.62 2.02
N TRP A 81 2.76 -30.34 1.75
CA TRP A 81 2.16 -29.68 0.60
C TRP A 81 2.94 -30.01 -0.67
N ASN A 82 2.23 -30.40 -1.72
CA ASN A 82 2.74 -30.54 -3.07
C ASN A 82 2.08 -29.44 -3.90
N ILE A 83 2.90 -28.60 -4.51
CA ILE A 83 2.47 -27.35 -5.15
C ILE A 83 2.95 -27.38 -6.60
N GLU A 84 1.99 -27.31 -7.53
CA GLU A 84 2.28 -27.11 -8.94
C GLU A 84 2.37 -25.61 -9.22
N VAL A 85 3.51 -25.18 -9.73
CA VAL A 85 3.75 -23.79 -10.12
C VAL A 85 4.10 -23.69 -11.59
N MET A 86 3.68 -22.61 -12.24
CA MET A 86 3.92 -22.38 -13.67
C MET A 86 4.51 -21.00 -13.89
N ASN A 87 5.61 -20.93 -14.64
CA ASN A 87 6.17 -19.67 -15.09
C ASN A 87 5.29 -19.09 -16.21
N THR A 88 4.84 -17.85 -16.06
CA THR A 88 3.89 -17.21 -16.99
C THR A 88 4.53 -16.68 -18.28
N ILE A 89 5.86 -16.68 -18.37
CA ILE A 89 6.59 -16.30 -19.59
C ILE A 89 6.96 -17.54 -20.40
N SER A 90 7.59 -18.54 -19.76
CA SER A 90 8.06 -19.75 -20.45
C SER A 90 7.02 -20.86 -20.55
N ASN A 91 5.93 -20.78 -19.77
CA ASN A 91 4.96 -21.85 -19.54
C ASN A 91 5.58 -23.13 -18.94
N GLU A 92 6.79 -23.04 -18.36
CA GLU A 92 7.41 -24.17 -17.68
C GLU A 92 6.69 -24.45 -16.35
N THR A 93 6.25 -25.70 -16.17
CA THR A 93 5.65 -26.19 -14.92
C THR A 93 6.70 -26.87 -14.04
N LYS A 94 6.69 -26.56 -12.74
CA LYS A 94 7.52 -27.18 -11.70
C LYS A 94 6.67 -27.63 -10.53
N TYR A 95 7.19 -28.60 -9.78
CA TYR A 95 6.57 -29.08 -8.55
C TYR A 95 7.48 -28.75 -7.37
N VAL A 96 6.89 -28.12 -6.35
CA VAL A 96 7.58 -27.73 -5.12
C VAL A 96 6.89 -28.41 -3.93
N GLN A 97 7.69 -28.83 -2.95
CA GLN A 97 7.19 -29.39 -1.70
C GLN A 97 7.46 -28.45 -0.54
N ALA A 98 6.49 -28.31 0.37
CA ALA A 98 6.62 -27.46 1.55
C ALA A 98 5.93 -28.08 2.77
N LYS A 99 6.46 -27.82 3.96
CA LYS A 99 5.80 -28.20 5.22
C LYS A 99 4.67 -27.23 5.59
N VAL A 100 4.82 -25.97 5.23
CA VAL A 100 3.89 -24.88 5.54
C VAL A 100 3.72 -24.04 4.27
N VAL A 101 2.49 -23.59 4.03
CA VAL A 101 2.16 -22.62 2.98
C VAL A 101 1.50 -21.42 3.65
N VAL A 102 1.92 -20.23 3.26
CA VAL A 102 1.33 -18.96 3.70
C VAL A 102 0.61 -18.35 2.49
N ASN A 103 -0.69 -18.09 2.63
CA ASN A 103 -1.44 -17.34 1.64
C ASN A 103 -1.30 -15.84 1.93
N ALA A 104 -0.49 -15.14 1.14
CA ALA A 104 -0.28 -13.70 1.22
C ALA A 104 -0.61 -13.00 -0.11
N THR A 105 -1.65 -13.46 -0.81
CA THR A 105 -2.02 -12.97 -2.16
C THR A 105 -2.83 -11.67 -2.16
N GLY A 106 -2.87 -10.93 -1.05
CA GLY A 106 -3.52 -9.63 -0.96
C GLY A 106 -5.01 -9.67 -1.38
N PRO A 107 -5.46 -8.81 -2.32
CA PRO A 107 -6.84 -8.83 -2.84
C PRO A 107 -7.31 -10.17 -3.41
N TRP A 108 -6.40 -11.07 -3.79
CA TRP A 108 -6.72 -12.40 -4.33
C TRP A 108 -6.83 -13.47 -3.24
N VAL A 109 -6.86 -13.13 -1.94
CA VAL A 109 -6.85 -14.13 -0.85
C VAL A 109 -8.04 -15.09 -0.94
N ASP A 110 -9.26 -14.57 -1.14
CA ASP A 110 -10.48 -15.38 -1.20
C ASP A 110 -10.55 -16.18 -2.50
N SER A 111 -10.18 -15.59 -3.65
CA SER A 111 -10.14 -16.31 -4.93
C SER A 111 -9.10 -17.43 -4.92
N PHE A 112 -7.93 -17.19 -4.32
CA PHE A 112 -6.90 -18.22 -4.12
C PHE A 112 -7.42 -19.37 -3.27
N LEU A 113 -8.09 -19.09 -2.14
CA LEU A 113 -8.66 -20.12 -1.27
C LEU A 113 -9.79 -20.88 -1.96
N ASN A 114 -10.68 -20.20 -2.68
CA ASN A 114 -11.77 -20.83 -3.44
C ASN A 114 -11.24 -21.80 -4.51
N ASN A 115 -10.08 -21.51 -5.10
CA ASN A 115 -9.47 -22.36 -6.14
C ASN A 115 -8.66 -23.54 -5.59
N HIS A 116 -8.16 -23.45 -4.34
CA HIS A 116 -7.16 -24.40 -3.81
C HIS A 116 -7.55 -25.05 -2.47
N SER A 117 -8.67 -24.64 -1.87
CA SER A 117 -9.21 -25.23 -0.64
C SER A 117 -10.43 -26.10 -0.95
N LYS A 118 -10.61 -27.17 -0.16
CA LYS A 118 -11.80 -28.03 -0.22
C LYS A 118 -12.96 -27.52 0.65
N GLN A 119 -12.79 -26.37 1.30
CA GLN A 119 -13.80 -25.78 2.17
C GLN A 119 -14.87 -25.02 1.37
N THR A 120 -15.94 -24.63 2.07
CA THR A 120 -17.01 -23.77 1.54
C THR A 120 -16.48 -22.45 0.99
N LYS A 121 -17.24 -21.84 0.06
CA LYS A 121 -16.93 -20.56 -0.58
C LYS A 121 -16.48 -19.50 0.44
N PHE A 122 -15.34 -18.87 0.19
CA PHE A 122 -14.80 -17.72 0.91
C PHE A 122 -15.27 -16.41 0.26
N ASP A 123 -15.76 -15.48 1.07
CA ASP A 123 -16.26 -14.14 0.68
C ASP A 123 -16.11 -13.17 1.88
N ASN A 124 -14.90 -13.05 2.39
CA ASN A 124 -14.57 -12.31 3.62
C ASN A 124 -13.95 -10.94 3.35
N ILE A 125 -13.56 -10.66 2.09
CA ILE A 125 -12.90 -9.40 1.73
C ILE A 125 -13.85 -8.42 1.06
N ARG A 126 -13.81 -7.16 1.51
CA ARG A 126 -14.40 -6.03 0.79
C ARG A 126 -13.29 -5.31 0.02
N LEU A 127 -13.43 -5.27 -1.30
CA LEU A 127 -12.48 -4.57 -2.16
C LEU A 127 -12.87 -3.10 -2.27
N VAL A 128 -11.90 -2.22 -2.00
CA VAL A 128 -12.05 -0.76 -2.11
C VAL A 128 -10.94 -0.23 -3.01
N LYS A 129 -11.33 0.43 -4.10
CA LYS A 129 -10.43 1.09 -5.05
C LYS A 129 -10.04 2.47 -4.53
N GLY A 130 -8.72 2.67 -4.44
CA GLY A 130 -8.10 3.97 -4.25
C GLY A 130 -7.31 4.40 -5.47
N SER A 131 -7.59 5.60 -5.98
CA SER A 131 -6.87 6.20 -7.10
C SER A 131 -6.09 7.43 -6.65
N HIS A 132 -5.04 7.75 -7.40
CA HIS A 132 -4.21 8.93 -7.20
C HIS A 132 -3.94 9.63 -8.52
N ILE A 133 -3.70 10.94 -8.46
CA ILE A 133 -3.23 11.72 -9.61
C ILE A 133 -1.88 12.34 -9.29
N VAL A 134 -1.07 12.54 -10.33
CA VAL A 134 0.21 13.21 -10.25
C VAL A 134 0.15 14.46 -11.12
N VAL A 135 0.46 15.60 -10.52
CA VAL A 135 0.49 16.90 -11.20
C VAL A 135 1.86 17.55 -11.05
N LYS A 136 2.13 18.57 -11.87
CA LYS A 136 3.32 19.40 -11.66
C LYS A 136 3.30 20.01 -10.26
N LYS A 137 4.50 20.18 -9.68
CA LYS A 137 4.72 20.74 -8.35
C LYS A 137 3.82 21.95 -8.06
N LEU A 138 3.00 21.84 -7.02
CA LEU A 138 2.06 22.90 -6.61
C LEU A 138 2.67 23.88 -5.60
N PHE A 139 3.73 23.50 -4.89
CA PHE A 139 4.34 24.30 -3.84
C PHE A 139 5.82 23.95 -3.62
N ASN A 140 6.60 24.91 -3.14
CA ASN A 140 8.07 24.81 -3.03
C ASN A 140 8.57 24.63 -1.59
N HIS A 141 7.94 23.72 -0.86
CA HIS A 141 8.33 23.35 0.49
C HIS A 141 8.13 21.85 0.72
N SER A 142 8.62 21.32 1.85
CA SER A 142 8.64 19.88 2.12
C SER A 142 7.38 19.33 2.80
N TYR A 143 6.52 20.20 3.36
CA TYR A 143 5.29 19.76 4.01
C TYR A 143 4.32 19.07 3.04
N ALA A 144 3.74 17.96 3.50
CA ALA A 144 2.52 17.39 2.92
C ALA A 144 1.28 18.05 3.53
N TYR A 145 0.22 18.14 2.75
CA TYR A 145 -1.08 18.60 3.23
C TYR A 145 -2.02 17.43 3.44
N ILE A 146 -2.85 17.53 4.48
CA ILE A 146 -4.03 16.72 4.69
C ILE A 146 -5.25 17.65 4.62
N PHE A 147 -6.17 17.36 3.70
CA PHE A 147 -7.39 18.14 3.48
C PHE A 147 -8.60 17.36 3.96
N GLN A 148 -9.50 18.03 4.68
CA GLN A 148 -10.77 17.46 5.11
C GLN A 148 -11.83 17.79 4.06
N ASN A 149 -12.40 16.77 3.46
CA ASN A 149 -13.47 16.93 2.47
C ASN A 149 -14.85 16.99 3.18
N GLY A 150 -15.84 17.56 2.50
CA GLY A 150 -17.20 17.74 3.06
C GLY A 150 -17.94 16.43 3.33
N ASP A 151 -17.48 15.32 2.75
CA ASP A 151 -18.00 13.96 2.97
C ASP A 151 -17.36 13.24 4.18
N GLY A 152 -16.51 13.93 4.94
CA GLY A 152 -15.82 13.40 6.12
C GLY A 152 -14.55 12.60 5.81
N ARG A 153 -14.19 12.41 4.54
CA ARG A 153 -12.90 11.81 4.17
C ARG A 153 -11.79 12.84 4.20
N VAL A 154 -10.57 12.33 4.19
CA VAL A 154 -9.37 13.14 3.99
C VAL A 154 -8.66 12.74 2.71
N PHE A 155 -7.98 13.69 2.08
CA PHE A 155 -7.03 13.41 1.02
C PHE A 155 -5.74 14.19 1.25
N PHE A 156 -4.68 13.74 0.63
CA PHE A 156 -3.34 14.30 0.75
C PHE A 156 -2.90 15.01 -0.51
N ALA A 157 -2.05 16.02 -0.34
CA ALA A 157 -1.20 16.55 -1.40
C ALA A 157 0.26 16.49 -0.90
N VAL A 158 1.07 15.65 -1.54
CA VAL A 158 2.42 15.30 -1.06
C VAL A 158 3.45 15.69 -2.12
N PRO A 159 4.54 16.41 -1.78
CA PRO A 159 5.68 16.57 -2.66
C PRO A 159 6.20 15.21 -3.15
N TRP A 160 6.41 15.07 -4.46
CA TRP A 160 6.79 13.80 -5.07
C TRP A 160 7.88 14.01 -6.12
N GLU A 161 8.95 13.19 -6.07
CA GLU A 161 10.04 13.17 -7.06
C GLU A 161 10.58 14.57 -7.43
N ASN A 162 10.66 15.47 -6.45
CA ASN A 162 11.11 16.88 -6.52
C ASN A 162 10.26 17.84 -7.37
N GLU A 163 9.70 17.36 -8.48
CA GLU A 163 9.06 18.14 -9.55
C GLU A 163 7.53 17.95 -9.61
N PHE A 164 6.97 17.09 -8.76
CA PHE A 164 5.56 16.72 -8.79
C PHE A 164 4.86 16.89 -7.44
N THR A 165 3.54 16.84 -7.50
CA THR A 165 2.68 16.69 -6.33
C THR A 165 1.77 15.49 -6.57
N PHE A 166 1.81 14.55 -5.63
CA PHE A 166 0.96 13.36 -5.59
C PHE A 166 -0.31 13.67 -4.78
N ILE A 167 -1.48 13.40 -5.35
CA ILE A 167 -2.78 13.74 -4.75
C ILE A 167 -3.67 12.51 -4.67
N GLY A 168 -4.25 12.26 -3.50
CA GLY A 168 -5.24 11.20 -3.28
C GLY A 168 -5.40 10.81 -1.81
N THR A 169 -6.12 9.74 -1.46
CA THR A 169 -6.77 8.77 -2.36
C THR A 169 -8.29 8.90 -2.43
N THR A 170 -8.93 8.01 -3.18
CA THR A 170 -10.38 7.82 -3.22
C THR A 170 -10.78 6.55 -2.45
N ASP A 171 -12.06 6.42 -2.10
CA ASP A 171 -12.64 5.18 -1.59
C ASP A 171 -13.86 4.83 -2.43
N VAL A 172 -13.72 3.83 -3.31
CA VAL A 172 -14.81 3.37 -4.18
C VAL A 172 -14.93 1.86 -4.06
N ASP A 173 -16.12 1.36 -3.75
CA ASP A 173 -16.35 -0.09 -3.72
C ASP A 173 -16.02 -0.70 -5.09
N PHE A 174 -15.24 -1.77 -5.08
CA PHE A 174 -14.78 -2.42 -6.30
C PHE A 174 -15.42 -3.79 -6.47
N ILE A 175 -16.08 -3.96 -7.60
CA ILE A 175 -16.58 -5.24 -8.09
C ILE A 175 -16.05 -5.40 -9.51
N GLY A 176 -15.16 -6.37 -9.73
CA GLY A 176 -14.53 -6.54 -11.03
C GLY A 176 -13.38 -7.52 -11.00
N ASP A 177 -12.74 -7.67 -12.15
CA ASP A 177 -11.55 -8.48 -12.32
C ASP A 177 -10.31 -7.74 -11.77
N LEU A 178 -9.62 -8.36 -10.82
CA LEU A 178 -8.42 -7.81 -10.21
C LEU A 178 -7.21 -7.85 -11.15
N ASP A 179 -7.19 -8.75 -12.15
CA ASP A 179 -6.09 -8.87 -13.11
C ASP A 179 -6.22 -7.84 -14.26
N ASN A 180 -7.43 -7.33 -14.49
CA ASN A 180 -7.73 -6.37 -15.54
C ASN A 180 -8.36 -5.10 -14.96
N PHE A 181 -7.53 -4.35 -14.23
CA PHE A 181 -7.89 -3.10 -13.58
C PHE A 181 -7.70 -1.91 -14.54
N SER A 182 -8.79 -1.19 -14.86
CA SER A 182 -8.72 0.11 -15.52
C SER A 182 -8.87 1.26 -14.51
N ALA A 183 -8.10 2.33 -14.73
CA ALA A 183 -8.12 3.55 -13.93
C ALA A 183 -9.49 4.25 -14.02
#